data_AF-A0A972GRD4-F1
#
_entry.id   AF-A0A972GRD4-F1
#
_cell.length_a   1.000
_cell.length_b   1.000
_cell.length_c   1.000
_cell.angle_alpha   90.00
_cell.angle_beta   90.00
_cell.angle_gamma   90.00
#
_symmetry.space_group_name_H-M   'P 1'
#
loop_
_entity.id
_entity.type
_entity.pdbx_description
1 polymer ?
#
loop_
_entity_poly.entity_id
_entity_poly.type
_entity_poly.pdbx_seq_one_letter_code
_entity_poly.pdbx_strand_id
1 'polypeptide(L)'
;MTEWFRAHPYITYLIIFVLITYVYNKVFKTRRLPILKEAVIYLLLGVGAFMLLLFQMAALPIIPSMAVAVALMLMVKIRYFFQERTNRK
;
A
#
# COMPACT_ATOMS: atom_id res chain seq x y z
N MET A 1 16.85 -9.58 -7.75
CA MET A 1 15.59 -9.33 -7.01
C MET A 1 14.46 -8.86 -7.93
N THR A 2 14.65 -7.80 -8.73
CA THR A 2 13.63 -7.26 -9.64
C THR A 2 13.29 -8.14 -10.83
N GLU A 3 14.22 -8.98 -11.31
CA GLU A 3 14.00 -9.88 -12.45
C GLU A 3 12.95 -10.96 -12.18
N TRP A 4 12.90 -11.53 -10.97
CA TRP A 4 11.89 -12.54 -10.61
C TRP A 4 10.47 -11.96 -10.64
N PHE A 5 10.32 -10.73 -10.17
CA PHE A 5 9.05 -10.01 -10.22
C PHE A 5 8.66 -9.57 -11.65
N ARG A 6 9.65 -9.33 -12.51
CA ARG A 6 9.42 -9.10 -13.94
C ARG A 6 8.99 -10.39 -14.66
N ALA A 7 9.52 -11.54 -14.25
CA ALA A 7 9.15 -12.85 -14.80
C ALA A 7 7.72 -13.29 -14.39
N HIS A 8 7.22 -12.85 -13.23
CA HIS A 8 5.87 -13.19 -12.75
C HIS A 8 5.00 -11.93 -12.57
N PRO A 9 4.53 -11.31 -13.67
CA PRO A 9 3.75 -10.06 -13.61
C PRO A 9 2.45 -10.22 -12.82
N TYR A 10 1.78 -11.37 -12.89
CA TYR A 10 0.54 -11.63 -12.13
C TYR A 10 0.75 -11.67 -10.61
N ILE A 11 1.85 -12.26 -10.15
CA ILE A 11 2.17 -12.33 -8.71
C ILE A 11 2.53 -10.93 -8.20
N THR A 12 3.34 -10.21 -8.97
CA THR A 12 3.69 -8.81 -8.71
C THR A 12 2.46 -7.93 -8.61
N TYR A 13 1.50 -8.07 -9.54
CA TYR A 13 0.23 -7.35 -9.50
C TYR A 13 -0.51 -7.59 -8.18
N LEU A 14 -0.63 -8.85 -7.78
CA LEU A 14 -1.35 -9.24 -6.57
C LEU A 14 -0.67 -8.66 -5.33
N ILE A 15 0.65 -8.70 -5.25
CA ILE A 15 1.43 -8.11 -4.15
C ILE A 15 1.24 -6.59 -4.09
N ILE A 16 1.35 -5.88 -5.22
CA ILE A 16 1.15 -4.42 -5.28
C ILE A 16 -0.28 -4.08 -4.88
N PHE A 17 -1.26 -4.82 -5.37
CA PHE A 17 -2.67 -4.62 -5.06
C PHE A 17 -2.96 -4.81 -3.56
N VAL A 18 -2.37 -5.84 -2.94
CA VAL A 18 -2.50 -6.07 -1.48
C VAL A 18 -1.81 -4.96 -0.69
N LEU A 19 -0.60 -4.55 -1.08
CA LEU A 19 0.15 -3.48 -0.43
C LEU A 19 -0.57 -2.13 -0.53
N ILE A 20 -1.03 -1.74 -1.72
CA ILE A 20 -1.73 -0.47 -1.92
C ILE A 20 -3.08 -0.47 -1.19
N THR A 21 -3.79 -1.60 -1.18
CA THR A 21 -5.02 -1.79 -0.40
C THR A 21 -4.75 -1.65 1.10
N TYR A 22 -3.66 -2.24 1.59
CA TYR A 22 -3.26 -2.12 2.99
C TYR A 22 -2.94 -0.68 3.37
N VAL A 23 -2.14 0.00 2.55
CA VAL A 23 -1.79 1.42 2.70
C VAL A 23 -3.05 2.28 2.70
N TYR A 24 -3.94 2.07 1.74
CA TYR A 24 -5.21 2.79 1.65
C TYR A 24 -6.04 2.61 2.93
N ASN A 25 -6.22 1.37 3.36
CA ASN A 25 -7.02 1.04 4.54
C ASN A 25 -6.41 1.55 5.85
N LYS A 26 -5.09 1.70 5.94
CA LYS A 26 -4.42 2.17 7.16
C LYS A 26 -4.14 3.67 7.21
N VAL A 27 -3.82 4.31 6.08
CA VAL A 27 -3.43 5.72 6.02
C VAL A 27 -4.58 6.61 5.57
N PHE A 28 -5.24 6.22 4.49
CA PHE A 28 -6.22 7.08 3.83
C PHE A 28 -7.64 6.85 4.36
N LYS A 29 -7.96 5.64 4.85
CA LYS A 29 -9.27 5.33 5.42
C LYS A 29 -9.39 5.88 6.84
N THR A 30 -9.70 7.17 6.95
CA THR A 30 -9.94 7.85 8.23
C THR A 30 -11.38 7.67 8.75
N ARG A 31 -12.36 7.44 7.85
CA ARG A 31 -13.78 7.30 8.21
C ARG A 31 -14.41 6.06 7.55
N ARG A 32 -15.44 5.50 8.18
CA ARG A 32 -16.28 4.43 7.61
C ARG A 32 -17.06 5.02 6.43
N LEU A 33 -16.67 4.67 5.21
CA LEU A 33 -17.42 5.03 4.01
C LEU A 33 -18.58 4.04 3.78
N PRO A 34 -19.67 4.48 3.14
CA PRO A 34 -20.72 3.57 2.70
C PRO A 34 -20.16 2.56 1.68
N ILE A 35 -20.66 1.33 1.74
CA ILE A 35 -20.13 0.15 1.01
C ILE A 35 -19.97 0.44 -0.49
N LEU A 36 -20.89 1.20 -1.09
CA LEU A 36 -20.85 1.55 -2.50
C LEU A 36 -19.65 2.44 -2.87
N LYS A 37 -19.29 3.41 -2.02
CA LYS A 37 -18.11 4.26 -2.24
C LYS A 37 -16.82 3.48 -2.02
N GLU A 38 -16.83 2.54 -1.08
CA GLU A 38 -15.68 1.67 -0.83
C GLU A 38 -15.37 0.81 -2.06
N ALA A 39 -16.38 0.23 -2.69
CA ALA A 39 -16.23 -0.56 -3.92
C ALA A 39 -15.62 0.26 -5.08
N VAL A 40 -16.06 1.50 -5.29
CA VAL A 40 -15.48 2.39 -6.31
C VAL A 40 -14.00 2.66 -6.05
N ILE A 41 -13.62 2.85 -4.78
CA ILE A 41 -12.23 3.11 -4.44
C ILE A 41 -11.37 1.86 -4.63
N TYR A 42 -11.86 0.68 -4.28
CA TYR A 42 -11.17 -0.58 -4.56
C TYR A 42 -10.98 -0.83 -6.06
N LEU A 43 -11.96 -0.47 -6.89
CA LEU A 43 -11.82 -0.51 -8.35
C LEU A 43 -10.74 0.47 -8.84
N LEU A 44 -10.74 1.73 -8.35
CA LEU A 44 -9.70 2.70 -8.67
C LEU A 44 -8.31 2.23 -8.23
N LEU A 45 -8.20 1.62 -7.05
CA LEU A 45 -6.95 1.03 -6.56
C LEU A 45 -6.47 -0.12 -7.44
N GLY A 46 -7.39 -0.92 -7.98
CA GLY A 46 -7.07 -1.96 -8.96
C GLY A 46 -6.48 -1.37 -10.24
N VAL A 47 -7.10 -0.32 -10.77
CA VAL A 47 -6.59 0.42 -11.94
C VAL A 47 -5.22 1.06 -11.65
N GLY A 48 -5.05 1.66 -10.47
CA GLY A 48 -3.78 2.22 -10.03
C GLY A 48 -2.67 1.17 -9.87
N ALA A 49 -3.00 -0.01 -9.32
CA ALA A 49 -2.08 -1.15 -9.23
C ALA A 49 -1.67 -1.65 -10.62
N PHE A 50 -2.58 -1.62 -11.59
CA PHE A 50 -2.28 -1.96 -12.97
C PHE A 50 -1.31 -0.95 -13.60
N MET A 51 -1.52 0.35 -13.41
CA MET A 51 -0.57 1.38 -13.84
C MET A 51 0.81 1.23 -13.17
N LEU A 52 0.85 0.88 -11.88
CA LEU A 52 2.11 0.63 -11.16
C LEU A 52 2.86 -0.60 -11.70
N LEU A 53 2.13 -1.61 -12.16
CA LEU A 53 2.73 -2.76 -12.82
C LEU A 53 3.37 -2.38 -14.16
N LEU A 54 2.78 -1.46 -14.92
CA LEU A 54 3.40 -0.91 -16.13
C LEU A 54 4.73 -0.18 -15.80
N PHE A 55 4.79 0.57 -14.69
CA PHE A 55 6.04 1.17 -14.23
C PHE A 55 7.09 0.14 -13.84
N GLN A 56 6.69 -1.03 -13.36
CA GLN A 56 7.63 -2.12 -13.08
C GLN A 56 8.25 -2.72 -14.36
N MET A 57 7.50 -2.73 -15.48
CA MET A 57 8.06 -3.09 -16.79
C MET A 57 9.10 -2.06 -17.27
N ALA A 58 8.94 -0.78 -16.92
CA ALA A 58 9.90 0.29 -17.18
C ALA A 58 11.15 0.27 -16.26
N ALA A 59 11.42 -0.86 -15.59
CA ALA A 59 12.56 -1.09 -14.69
C ALA A 59 12.52 -0.37 -13.33
N LEU A 60 11.38 0.22 -12.94
CA LEU A 60 11.26 0.83 -11.61
C LEU A 60 11.05 -0.23 -10.50
N PRO A 61 11.78 -0.13 -9.37
CA PRO A 61 11.62 -1.02 -8.23
C PRO A 61 10.42 -0.61 -7.36
N ILE A 62 9.20 -0.90 -7.80
CA ILE A 62 7.94 -0.50 -7.13
C ILE A 62 7.67 -1.26 -5.82
N ILE A 63 7.98 -2.56 -5.78
CA ILE A 63 7.75 -3.38 -4.57
C ILE A 63 8.56 -2.85 -3.38
N PRO A 64 9.88 -2.60 -3.48
CA PRO A 64 10.62 -2.03 -2.36
C PRO A 64 10.18 -0.59 -2.04
N SER A 65 9.75 0.22 -3.01
CA SER A 65 9.21 1.56 -2.70
C SER A 65 7.92 1.48 -1.88
N MET A 66 7.02 0.54 -2.21
CA MET A 66 5.83 0.27 -1.42
C MET A 66 6.17 -0.29 -0.04
N ALA A 67 7.17 -1.17 0.06
CA ALA A 67 7.64 -1.71 1.34
C ALA A 67 8.16 -0.60 2.26
N VAL A 68 8.95 0.34 1.71
CA VAL A 68 9.43 1.52 2.46
C VAL A 68 8.26 2.41 2.90
N ALA A 69 7.28 2.66 2.03
CA ALA A 69 6.09 3.43 2.40
C ALA A 69 5.32 2.79 3.56
N VAL A 70 5.10 1.47 3.53
CA VAL A 70 4.47 0.72 4.63
C VAL A 70 5.31 0.78 5.91
N ALA A 71 6.63 0.63 5.80
CA ALA A 71 7.53 0.71 6.95
C ALA A 71 7.46 2.09 7.64
N LEU A 72 7.44 3.17 6.86
CA LEU A 72 7.29 4.53 7.38
C LEU A 72 5.96 4.71 8.12
N MET A 73 4.86 4.16 7.59
CA MET A 73 3.56 4.21 8.27
C MET A 73 3.58 3.44 9.59
N LEU A 74 4.19 2.25 9.62
CA LEU A 74 4.35 1.47 10.85
C LEU A 74 5.18 2.24 11.88
N MET A 75 6.28 2.87 11.46
CA MET A 75 7.13 3.67 12.34
C MET A 75 6.37 4.83 12.98
N VAL A 76 5.60 5.60 12.18
CA VAL A 76 4.78 6.70 12.68
C VAL A 76 3.73 6.21 13.68
N LYS A 77 3.10 5.06 13.39
CA LYS A 77 2.09 4.48 14.27
C LYS A 77 2.65 4.02 15.60
N ILE A 78 3.82 3.38 15.58
CA ILE A 78 4.57 3.00 16.79
C ILE A 78 4.87 4.27 17.60
N ARG A 79 5.38 5.32 16.95
CA ARG A 79 5.68 6.60 17.60
C ARG A 79 4.46 7.22 18.28
N TYR A 80 3.30 7.23 17.62
CA TYR A 80 2.05 7.71 18.23
C TYR A 80 1.62 6.86 19.43
N PHE A 81 1.69 5.53 19.31
CA PHE A 81 1.34 4.62 20.40
C PHE A 81 2.21 4.83 21.65
N PHE A 82 3.52 5.04 21.46
CA PHE A 82 4.43 5.35 22.57
C PHE A 82 4.17 6.73 23.16
N GLN A 83 3.91 7.77 22.35
CA GLN A 83 3.56 9.10 22.85
C GLN A 83 2.27 9.10 23.68
N GLU A 84 1.22 8.40 23.23
CA GLU A 84 -0.03 8.28 23.98
C GLU A 84 0.16 7.56 25.33
N ARG A 85 1.10 6.63 25.43
CA ARG A 85 1.45 5.92 26.67
C ARG A 85 2.25 6.80 27.63
N THR A 86 3.18 7.61 27.11
CA THR A 86 4.03 8.49 27.93
C THR A 86 3.26 9.68 28.50
N ASN A 87 2.33 10.26 27.75
CA ASN A 87 1.58 11.45 28.19
C ASN A 87 0.43 11.15 29.18
N ARG A 88 0.27 9.88 29.60
CA ARG A 88 -0.68 9.43 30.63
C ARG A 88 -0.02 9.09 31.97
N LYS A 89 1.29 9.28 32.09
CA LYS A 89 2.03 9.22 33.37
C LYS A 89 2.35 10.64 33.83
#